data_AF-A0A972N0H0-F1
#
_entry.id   AF-A0A972N0H0-F1
#
_cell.length_a   1.000
_cell.length_b   1.000
_cell.length_c   1.000
_cell.angle_alpha   90.00
_cell.angle_beta   90.00
_cell.angle_gamma   90.00
#
_symmetry.space_group_name_H-M   'P 1'
#
loop_
_entity.id
_entity.type
_entity.pdbx_description
1 polymer ?
#
loop_
_entity_poly.entity_id
_entity_poly.type
_entity_poly.pdbx_seq_one_letter_code
_entity_poly.pdbx_strand_id
1 'polypeptide(L)'
;MTRGRAYYLIAVSRREHLERCLEYGWAGFTNSINGLWAFLDVEVGDYVSFLYGAHILNLYEVADKIAYRNAKNLPPWPPIHFRESGREYYFPFRLKLRRIRSLNESLIRPEFNYVAQNLLLRGGYRKSHFQSDSVSLSVVSQMGTFSPEDPKVGDFGGDMFQPKITFVNAKVREPEVYLFKENILQTLVKKKLHEIIGDILDRLGSHDDPREYEFLSERALMEGHVDIFAKLRNPIGRIGAIPVEVKKGRVSRGHVRQIEKYLEELEEDAIGGVLVGKDFPDTLRSHRKIIFISYSFAGLDPAEDPYDYDDLLESLHLEILR
;
A
#
# COMPACT_ATOMS: atom_id res chain seq x y z
N MET A 1 -16.23 1.04 -10.75
CA MET A 1 -15.78 -0.37 -10.91
C MET A 1 -15.31 -0.88 -9.57
N THR A 2 -15.63 -2.11 -9.17
CA THR A 2 -15.13 -2.69 -7.91
C THR A 2 -13.64 -3.01 -8.02
N ARG A 3 -12.82 -2.47 -7.12
CA ARG A 3 -11.39 -2.79 -6.98
C ARG A 3 -11.22 -4.31 -6.87
N GLY A 4 -10.27 -4.88 -7.61
CA GLY A 4 -9.88 -6.28 -7.46
C GLY A 4 -9.19 -6.52 -6.11
N ARG A 5 -9.34 -7.72 -5.54
CA ARG A 5 -8.69 -8.08 -4.27
C ARG A 5 -7.18 -8.05 -4.43
N ALA A 6 -6.48 -7.36 -3.53
CA ALA A 6 -5.03 -7.25 -3.51
C ALA A 6 -4.40 -8.33 -2.63
N TYR A 7 -3.11 -8.57 -2.81
CA TYR A 7 -2.32 -9.50 -2.01
C TYR A 7 -1.13 -8.79 -1.37
N TYR A 8 -0.94 -8.98 -0.08
CA TYR A 8 0.13 -8.34 0.68
C TYR A 8 0.97 -9.34 1.47
N LEU A 9 2.23 -9.01 1.61
CA LEU A 9 3.15 -9.68 2.53
C LEU A 9 3.41 -8.78 3.73
N ILE A 10 3.04 -9.26 4.92
CA ILE A 10 3.25 -8.55 6.18
C ILE A 10 4.56 -9.03 6.79
N ALA A 11 5.55 -8.15 6.84
CA ALA A 11 6.86 -8.46 7.41
C ALA A 11 6.80 -8.42 8.93
N VAL A 12 7.20 -9.52 9.58
CA VAL A 12 7.21 -9.62 11.04
C VAL A 12 8.65 -9.61 11.55
N SER A 13 8.96 -8.77 12.53
CA SER A 13 10.34 -8.54 12.96
C SER A 13 10.88 -9.58 13.95
N ARG A 14 10.01 -10.29 14.68
CA ARG A 14 10.39 -11.24 15.74
C ARG A 14 9.62 -12.56 15.60
N ARG A 15 10.30 -13.68 15.86
CA ARG A 15 9.68 -15.02 15.84
C ARG A 15 8.48 -15.11 16.77
N GLU A 16 8.62 -14.61 17.99
CA GLU A 16 7.55 -14.59 19.00
C GLU A 16 6.30 -13.85 18.50
N HIS A 17 6.48 -12.71 17.80
CA HIS A 17 5.36 -11.96 17.25
C HIS A 17 4.67 -12.72 16.13
N LEU A 18 5.45 -13.39 15.27
CA LEU A 18 4.92 -14.25 14.22
C LEU A 18 4.09 -15.38 14.82
N GLU A 19 4.59 -16.06 15.86
CA GLU A 19 3.84 -17.12 16.53
C GLU A 19 2.49 -16.63 17.06
N ARG A 20 2.43 -15.43 17.64
CA ARG A 20 1.16 -14.79 18.03
C ARG A 20 0.26 -14.49 16.84
N CYS A 21 0.81 -13.99 15.74
CA CYS A 21 0.04 -13.75 14.52
C CYS A 21 -0.60 -15.05 13.99
N LEU A 22 0.17 -16.15 13.95
CA LEU A 22 -0.27 -17.45 13.47
C LEU A 22 -1.29 -18.10 14.43
N GLU A 23 -1.08 -17.97 15.74
CA GLU A 23 -1.93 -18.54 16.79
C GLU A 23 -3.33 -17.90 16.82
N TYR A 24 -3.38 -16.57 16.79
CA TYR A 24 -4.64 -15.82 16.96
C TYR A 24 -5.27 -15.36 15.63
N GLY A 25 -4.54 -15.41 14.51
CA GLY A 25 -5.06 -14.91 13.24
C GLY A 25 -5.18 -13.41 13.20
N TRP A 26 -4.17 -12.70 13.69
CA TRP A 26 -4.13 -11.25 13.66
C TRP A 26 -2.81 -10.76 13.08
N ALA A 27 -2.85 -9.61 12.42
CA ALA A 27 -1.67 -8.82 12.11
C ALA A 27 -1.76 -7.47 12.82
N GLY A 28 -0.67 -7.03 13.44
CA GLY A 28 -0.59 -5.75 14.14
C GLY A 28 0.44 -4.84 13.48
N PHE A 29 0.06 -3.58 13.27
CA PHE A 29 0.95 -2.54 12.75
C PHE A 29 1.23 -1.49 13.82
N THR A 30 2.43 -0.91 13.76
CA THR A 30 2.92 -0.03 14.82
C THR A 30 2.13 1.28 14.91
N ASN A 31 2.18 1.95 16.06
CA ASN A 31 1.65 3.31 16.28
C ASN A 31 2.40 4.41 15.49
N SER A 32 3.09 4.08 14.41
CA SER A 32 3.77 5.02 13.53
C SER A 32 2.94 5.33 12.29
N ILE A 33 3.32 6.38 11.57
CA ILE A 33 2.72 6.71 10.26
C ILE A 33 2.82 5.56 9.24
N ASN A 34 3.86 4.73 9.31
CA ASN A 34 3.98 3.56 8.44
C ASN A 34 2.97 2.47 8.81
N GLY A 35 2.68 2.33 10.10
CA GLY A 35 1.65 1.38 10.55
C GLY A 35 0.25 1.85 10.20
N LEU A 36 -0.04 3.15 10.32
CA LEU A 36 -1.27 3.73 9.80
C LEU A 36 -1.37 3.50 8.28
N TRP A 37 -0.31 3.78 7.53
CA TRP A 37 -0.29 3.60 6.08
C TRP A 37 -0.60 2.15 5.67
N ALA A 38 0.02 1.15 6.32
CA ALA A 38 -0.30 -0.25 6.09
C ALA A 38 -1.78 -0.56 6.36
N PHE A 39 -2.32 -0.02 7.46
CA PHE A 39 -3.71 -0.19 7.84
C PHE A 39 -4.67 0.48 6.84
N LEU A 40 -4.32 1.63 6.27
CA LEU A 40 -5.13 2.31 5.25
C LEU A 40 -5.04 1.66 3.87
N ASP A 41 -3.91 1.01 3.56
CA ASP A 41 -3.63 0.44 2.26
C ASP A 41 -4.31 -0.92 2.02
N VAL A 42 -4.33 -1.76 3.07
CA VAL A 42 -4.95 -3.09 3.05
C VAL A 42 -6.45 -2.97 3.35
N GLU A 43 -7.30 -3.62 2.56
CA GLU A 43 -8.76 -3.61 2.74
C GLU A 43 -9.33 -4.93 3.27
N VAL A 44 -10.54 -4.87 3.82
CA VAL A 44 -11.33 -6.07 4.09
C VAL A 44 -11.60 -6.80 2.78
N GLY A 45 -11.37 -8.12 2.77
CA GLY A 45 -11.44 -8.97 1.57
C GLY A 45 -10.15 -9.08 0.77
N ASP A 46 -9.11 -8.28 1.07
CA ASP A 46 -7.77 -8.50 0.53
C ASP A 46 -7.13 -9.76 1.16
N TYR A 47 -6.06 -10.25 0.53
CA TYR A 47 -5.30 -11.40 1.02
C TYR A 47 -3.97 -10.97 1.62
N VAL A 48 -3.55 -11.68 2.66
CA VAL A 48 -2.25 -11.46 3.29
C VAL A 48 -1.54 -12.78 3.61
N SER A 49 -0.21 -12.74 3.53
CA SER A 49 0.66 -13.77 4.09
C SER A 49 1.72 -13.14 4.97
N PHE A 50 2.24 -13.89 5.94
CA PHE A 50 3.33 -13.39 6.77
C PHE A 50 4.67 -13.65 6.10
N LEU A 51 5.57 -12.68 6.21
CA LEU A 51 6.93 -12.76 5.71
C LEU A 51 7.90 -12.74 6.88
N TYR A 52 8.64 -13.84 7.05
CA TYR A 52 9.61 -13.99 8.13
C TYR A 52 10.76 -14.89 7.69
N GLY A 53 12.01 -14.45 7.91
CA GLY A 53 13.19 -15.26 7.60
C GLY A 53 13.30 -15.67 6.12
N ALA A 54 12.87 -14.81 5.19
CA ALA A 54 12.75 -15.12 3.75
C ALA A 54 11.79 -16.28 3.41
N HIS A 55 10.82 -16.53 4.29
CA HIS A 55 9.71 -17.45 4.04
C HIS A 55 8.37 -16.70 4.08
N ILE A 56 7.47 -17.11 3.19
CA ILE A 56 6.07 -16.72 3.16
C ILE A 56 5.28 -17.80 3.91
N LEU A 57 4.53 -17.39 4.92
CA LEU A 57 3.79 -18.28 5.80
C LEU A 57 2.29 -18.02 5.72
N ASN A 58 1.56 -19.10 5.43
CA ASN A 58 0.10 -19.19 5.34
C ASN A 58 -0.52 -18.20 4.35
N LEU A 59 -1.77 -18.42 3.95
CA LEU A 59 -2.56 -17.44 3.22
C LEU A 59 -3.80 -17.13 4.04
N TYR A 60 -4.07 -15.86 4.24
CA TYR A 60 -5.22 -15.36 4.97
C TYR A 60 -6.03 -14.39 4.12
N GLU A 61 -7.34 -14.34 4.35
CA GLU A 61 -8.20 -13.23 3.92
C GLU A 61 -8.37 -12.27 5.10
N VAL A 62 -8.34 -10.96 4.83
CA VAL A 62 -8.61 -9.92 5.81
C VAL A 62 -10.11 -9.89 6.07
N ALA A 63 -10.51 -10.34 7.25
CA ALA A 63 -11.91 -10.42 7.66
C ALA A 63 -12.41 -9.11 8.28
N ASP A 64 -11.54 -8.38 8.97
CA ASP A 64 -11.89 -7.13 9.65
C ASP A 64 -10.66 -6.26 9.94
N LYS A 65 -10.90 -4.98 10.24
CA LYS A 65 -9.90 -3.95 10.52
C LYS A 65 -10.28 -3.19 11.78
N ILE A 66 -9.43 -3.20 12.80
CA ILE A 66 -9.73 -2.57 14.10
C ILE A 66 -8.52 -1.76 14.58
N ALA A 67 -8.76 -0.54 15.07
CA ALA A 67 -7.76 0.25 15.77
C ALA A 67 -8.12 0.40 17.26
N TYR A 68 -7.18 0.04 18.15
CA TYR A 68 -7.40 0.01 19.60
C TYR A 68 -6.68 1.13 20.34
N ARG A 69 -7.40 1.81 21.24
CA ARG A 69 -6.83 2.72 22.23
C ARG A 69 -6.03 1.93 23.24
N ASN A 70 -4.98 2.55 23.80
CA ASN A 70 -4.13 1.94 24.82
C ASN A 70 -3.57 0.55 24.43
N ALA A 71 -3.39 0.31 23.13
CA ALA A 71 -2.95 -0.99 22.60
C ALA A 71 -1.58 -1.46 23.12
N LYS A 72 -0.80 -0.58 23.75
CA LYS A 72 0.41 -0.93 24.50
C LYS A 72 0.15 -2.00 25.59
N ASN A 73 -1.03 -1.98 26.19
CA ASN A 73 -1.42 -2.87 27.29
C ASN A 73 -2.32 -4.03 26.83
N LEU A 74 -2.61 -4.13 25.52
CA LEU A 74 -3.50 -5.15 25.00
C LEU A 74 -2.70 -6.33 24.43
N PRO A 75 -3.13 -7.59 24.67
CA PRO A 75 -2.57 -8.76 24.00
C PRO A 75 -2.81 -8.69 22.47
N PRO A 76 -2.15 -9.53 21.65
CA PRO A 76 -1.23 -10.61 22.04
C PRO A 76 0.26 -10.23 21.99
N TRP A 77 0.60 -9.05 21.47
CA TRP A 77 1.99 -8.64 21.27
C TRP A 77 2.49 -7.71 22.37
N PRO A 78 3.65 -7.99 22.97
CA PRO A 78 4.32 -7.01 23.80
C PRO A 78 4.82 -5.83 22.95
N PRO A 79 4.92 -4.61 23.51
CA PRO A 79 5.57 -3.48 22.84
C PRO A 79 7.04 -3.76 22.50
N ILE A 80 7.54 -3.13 21.44
CA ILE A 80 8.94 -3.16 21.02
C ILE A 80 9.61 -1.87 21.47
N HIS A 81 10.61 -1.98 22.34
CA HIS A 81 11.44 -0.84 22.75
C HIS A 81 12.79 -0.84 22.01
N PHE A 82 13.13 0.29 21.37
CA PHE A 82 14.42 0.50 20.70
C PHE A 82 15.31 1.38 21.56
N ARG A 83 16.35 0.79 22.16
CA ARG A 83 17.23 1.45 23.14
C ARG A 83 17.95 2.66 22.54
N GLU A 84 18.35 2.59 21.27
CA GLU A 84 19.13 3.61 20.58
C GLU A 84 18.32 4.88 20.32
N SER A 85 17.01 4.74 20.10
CA SER A 85 16.11 5.87 19.79
C SER A 85 15.22 6.28 20.97
N GLY A 86 15.19 5.48 22.04
CA GLY A 86 14.23 5.59 23.14
C GLY A 86 12.77 5.37 22.74
N ARG A 87 12.49 5.06 21.46
CA ARG A 87 11.14 4.89 20.95
C ARG A 87 10.58 3.54 21.33
N GLU A 88 9.32 3.56 21.72
CA GLU A 88 8.52 2.38 21.97
C GLU A 88 7.42 2.28 20.92
N TYR A 89 7.33 1.13 20.27
CA TYR A 89 6.29 0.82 19.32
C TYR A 89 5.35 -0.22 19.90
N TYR A 90 4.05 0.04 19.78
CA TYR A 90 2.98 -0.90 20.09
C TYR A 90 2.03 -0.97 18.89
N PHE A 91 1.04 -1.88 18.94
CA PHE A 91 0.28 -2.29 17.76
C PHE A 91 -1.21 -1.91 17.84
N PRO A 92 -1.56 -0.61 17.66
CA PRO A 92 -2.94 -0.17 17.71
C PRO A 92 -3.74 -0.60 16.49
N PHE A 93 -3.15 -0.59 15.30
CA PHE A 93 -3.84 -0.94 14.05
C PHE A 93 -3.75 -2.44 13.80
N ARG A 94 -4.88 -3.12 13.71
CA ARG A 94 -4.93 -4.58 13.65
C ARG A 94 -5.84 -5.08 12.53
N LEU A 95 -5.40 -6.13 11.86
CA LEU A 95 -6.21 -6.88 10.91
C LEU A 95 -6.64 -8.19 11.58
N LYS A 96 -7.93 -8.49 11.51
CA LYS A 96 -8.45 -9.81 11.83
C LYS A 96 -8.37 -10.67 10.57
N LEU A 97 -7.76 -11.84 10.68
CA LEU A 97 -7.41 -12.67 9.54
C LEU A 97 -8.12 -14.01 9.62
N ARG A 98 -8.71 -14.43 8.50
CA ARG A 98 -9.28 -15.76 8.32
C ARG A 98 -8.31 -16.60 7.50
N ARG A 99 -7.78 -17.68 8.07
CA ARG A 99 -6.84 -18.55 7.35
C ARG A 99 -7.57 -19.24 6.21
N ILE A 100 -6.94 -19.24 5.03
CA ILE A 100 -7.42 -19.92 3.83
C ILE A 100 -6.55 -21.15 3.55
N ARG A 101 -5.22 -20.96 3.63
CA ARG A 101 -4.25 -22.04 3.41
C ARG A 101 -3.15 -22.04 4.46
N SER A 102 -2.67 -23.24 4.77
CA SER A 102 -1.44 -23.45 5.52
C SER A 102 -0.30 -23.70 4.55
N LEU A 103 0.74 -22.87 4.60
CA LEU A 103 1.92 -22.99 3.74
C LEU A 103 3.14 -22.40 4.41
N ASN A 104 4.33 -22.85 4.00
CA ASN A 104 5.60 -22.30 4.42
C ASN A 104 6.56 -22.42 3.23
N GLU A 105 6.66 -21.34 2.45
CA GLU A 105 7.31 -21.34 1.15
C GLU A 105 8.47 -20.36 1.13
N SER A 106 9.58 -20.76 0.52
CA SER A 106 10.75 -19.88 0.44
C SER A 106 10.55 -18.78 -0.59
N LEU A 107 10.93 -17.55 -0.25
CA LEU A 107 10.86 -16.37 -1.12
C LEU A 107 11.78 -16.50 -2.36
N ILE A 108 12.75 -17.44 -2.35
CA ILE A 108 13.65 -17.68 -3.50
C ILE A 108 12.95 -18.34 -4.69
N ARG A 109 11.73 -18.85 -4.47
CA ARG A 109 10.95 -19.50 -5.52
C ARG A 109 10.64 -18.50 -6.65
N PRO A 110 10.75 -18.88 -7.93
CA PRO A 110 10.49 -17.99 -9.06
C PRO A 110 9.14 -17.29 -9.01
N GLU A 111 8.13 -17.93 -8.43
CA GLU A 111 6.77 -17.41 -8.30
C GLU A 111 6.66 -16.19 -7.37
N PHE A 112 7.71 -15.93 -6.57
CA PHE A 112 7.82 -14.76 -5.69
C PHE A 112 8.80 -13.72 -6.18
N ASN A 113 9.34 -13.85 -7.41
CA ASN A 113 10.31 -12.91 -7.97
C ASN A 113 9.85 -11.45 -7.87
N TYR A 114 8.56 -11.19 -8.07
CA TYR A 114 8.00 -9.84 -7.97
C TYR A 114 8.31 -9.20 -6.61
N VAL A 115 7.97 -9.90 -5.51
CA VAL A 115 8.22 -9.38 -4.16
C VAL A 115 9.69 -9.49 -3.77
N ALA A 116 10.38 -10.57 -4.15
CA ALA A 116 11.80 -10.75 -3.87
C ALA A 116 12.62 -9.56 -4.39
N GLN A 117 12.38 -9.12 -5.62
CA GLN A 117 13.01 -7.92 -6.19
C GLN A 117 12.69 -6.66 -5.39
N ASN A 118 11.41 -6.47 -5.01
CA ASN A 118 11.00 -5.35 -4.18
C ASN A 118 11.76 -5.28 -2.84
N LEU A 119 12.01 -6.44 -2.22
CA LEU A 119 12.69 -6.53 -0.93
C LEU A 119 14.20 -6.33 -1.04
N LEU A 120 14.82 -6.91 -2.07
CA LEU A 120 16.27 -6.85 -2.28
C LEU A 120 16.72 -5.44 -2.63
N LEU A 121 16.04 -4.79 -3.58
CA LEU A 121 16.40 -3.43 -4.04
C LEU A 121 16.20 -2.37 -2.95
N ARG A 122 15.30 -2.61 -1.99
CA ARG A 122 15.06 -1.72 -0.84
C ARG A 122 16.09 -1.86 0.28
N GLY A 123 16.96 -2.86 0.24
CA GLY A 123 17.89 -3.14 1.33
C GLY A 123 17.22 -3.69 2.59
N GLY A 124 16.12 -4.46 2.44
CA GLY A 124 15.53 -5.28 3.51
C GLY A 124 14.17 -4.84 4.07
N TYR A 125 13.80 -5.43 5.21
CA TYR A 125 12.45 -5.42 5.81
C TYR A 125 12.10 -4.16 6.63
N ARG A 126 12.54 -2.98 6.21
CA ARG A 126 12.27 -1.74 6.99
C ARG A 126 10.79 -1.32 6.98
N LYS A 127 9.98 -1.89 6.08
CA LYS A 127 8.54 -1.67 5.96
C LYS A 127 7.75 -2.81 6.58
N SER A 128 6.55 -2.50 7.06
CA SER A 128 5.64 -3.46 7.68
C SER A 128 4.87 -4.31 6.67
N HIS A 129 4.65 -3.81 5.45
CA HIS A 129 3.91 -4.52 4.40
C HIS A 129 4.47 -4.25 3.01
N PHE A 130 4.22 -5.19 2.09
CA PHE A 130 4.58 -5.13 0.69
C PHE A 130 3.42 -5.65 -0.14
N GLN A 131 2.95 -4.91 -1.14
CA GLN A 131 1.96 -5.43 -2.07
C GLN A 131 2.64 -6.35 -3.10
N SER A 132 2.01 -7.47 -3.39
CA SER A 132 2.36 -8.38 -4.47
C SER A 132 1.31 -8.32 -5.57
N ASP A 133 1.68 -8.78 -6.76
CA ASP A 133 0.78 -8.80 -7.89
C ASP A 133 -0.22 -9.97 -7.87
N SER A 134 -1.23 -9.85 -8.73
CA SER A 134 -2.29 -10.86 -8.90
C SER A 134 -1.77 -12.22 -9.36
N VAL A 135 -0.67 -12.27 -10.11
CA VAL A 135 -0.01 -13.50 -10.55
C VAL A 135 0.53 -14.27 -9.34
N SER A 136 1.29 -13.62 -8.46
CA SER A 136 1.76 -14.26 -7.22
C SER A 136 0.60 -14.72 -6.34
N LEU A 137 -0.49 -13.94 -6.22
CA LEU A 137 -1.68 -14.38 -5.47
C LEU A 137 -2.28 -15.66 -6.06
N SER A 138 -2.42 -15.73 -7.38
CA SER A 138 -2.95 -16.91 -8.09
C SER A 138 -2.14 -18.16 -7.75
N VAL A 139 -0.81 -18.07 -7.73
CA VAL A 139 0.06 -19.18 -7.36
C VAL A 139 -0.10 -19.54 -5.87
N VAL A 140 0.01 -18.56 -4.97
CA VAL A 140 -0.09 -18.79 -3.51
C VAL A 140 -1.42 -19.43 -3.13
N SER A 141 -2.50 -19.08 -3.83
CA SER A 141 -3.83 -19.66 -3.65
C SER A 141 -3.91 -21.16 -3.98
N GLN A 142 -2.88 -21.72 -4.59
CA GLN A 142 -2.77 -23.14 -4.96
C GLN A 142 -1.69 -23.88 -4.14
N MET A 143 -0.82 -23.15 -3.42
CA MET A 143 0.28 -23.72 -2.64
C MET A 143 -0.16 -24.25 -1.26
N GLY A 144 0.59 -25.20 -0.71
CA GLY A 144 0.33 -25.79 0.61
C GLY A 144 -1.02 -26.52 0.68
N THR A 145 -1.62 -26.54 1.86
CA THR A 145 -2.89 -27.24 2.11
C THR A 145 -4.03 -26.26 2.37
N PHE A 146 -5.20 -26.56 1.80
CA PHE A 146 -6.42 -25.86 2.17
C PHE A 146 -6.76 -26.19 3.62
N SER A 147 -6.78 -25.17 4.47
CA SER A 147 -6.97 -25.34 5.91
C SER A 147 -7.63 -24.09 6.49
N PRO A 148 -8.94 -23.93 6.24
CA PRO A 148 -9.75 -22.92 6.90
C PRO A 148 -10.07 -23.39 8.32
N GLU A 149 -9.05 -23.53 9.17
CA GLU A 149 -9.32 -23.53 10.60
C GLU A 149 -9.35 -22.07 11.03
N ASP A 150 -10.38 -21.73 11.80
CA ASP A 150 -10.41 -20.45 12.47
C ASP A 150 -9.25 -20.42 13.48
N PRO A 151 -8.37 -19.39 13.38
CA PRO A 151 -7.38 -19.14 14.41
C PRO A 151 -8.07 -19.04 15.78
N LYS A 152 -7.31 -19.21 16.88
CA LYS A 152 -7.90 -19.05 18.21
C LYS A 152 -8.59 -17.69 18.28
N VAL A 153 -9.88 -17.69 18.64
CA VAL A 153 -10.67 -16.46 18.78
C VAL A 153 -10.01 -15.59 19.85
N GLY A 154 -9.20 -14.63 19.41
CA GLY A 154 -8.66 -13.58 20.25
C GLY A 154 -9.64 -12.41 20.24
N ASP A 155 -10.62 -12.41 21.14
CA ASP A 155 -11.22 -11.14 21.55
C ASP A 155 -10.27 -10.53 22.60
N PHE A 156 -9.51 -9.54 22.17
CA PHE A 156 -8.51 -8.89 23.01
C PHE A 156 -9.11 -7.76 23.86
N GLY A 157 -10.39 -7.46 23.68
CA GLY A 157 -11.08 -6.34 24.31
C GLY A 157 -10.43 -4.98 23.99
N GLY A 158 -10.93 -3.94 24.66
CA GLY A 158 -10.38 -2.59 24.60
C GLY A 158 -11.20 -1.62 23.77
N ASP A 159 -11.05 -0.34 24.08
CA ASP A 159 -11.77 0.73 23.40
C ASP A 159 -11.25 0.92 21.98
N MET A 160 -12.17 0.98 21.03
CA MET A 160 -11.82 1.20 19.63
C MET A 160 -11.77 2.70 19.30
N PHE A 161 -11.04 3.04 18.25
CA PHE A 161 -11.07 4.37 17.65
C PHE A 161 -11.00 4.28 16.13
N GLN A 162 -11.48 5.31 15.45
CA GLN A 162 -11.24 5.50 14.02
C GLN A 162 -10.04 6.43 13.85
N PRO A 163 -8.96 6.01 13.17
CA PRO A 163 -7.82 6.90 12.92
C PRO A 163 -8.23 8.08 12.05
N LYS A 164 -7.82 9.28 12.45
CA LYS A 164 -8.12 10.53 11.74
C LYS A 164 -6.86 11.14 11.13
N ILE A 165 -7.07 12.00 10.14
CA ILE A 165 -6.03 12.73 9.43
C ILE A 165 -6.24 14.24 9.60
N THR A 166 -5.20 14.96 10.00
CA THR A 166 -5.21 16.42 10.11
C THR A 166 -4.22 17.07 9.16
N PHE A 167 -4.52 18.28 8.69
CA PHE A 167 -3.56 19.11 7.94
C PHE A 167 -2.78 20.07 8.86
N VAL A 168 -3.12 20.11 10.16
CA VAL A 168 -2.53 21.03 11.15
C VAL A 168 -1.67 20.27 12.15
N ASN A 169 -0.39 20.61 12.22
CA ASN A 169 0.57 19.93 13.10
C ASN A 169 0.19 20.01 14.60
N ALA A 170 -0.43 21.10 15.04
CA ALA A 170 -0.87 21.28 16.43
C ALA A 170 -2.00 20.32 16.86
N LYS A 171 -2.73 19.72 15.91
CA LYS A 171 -3.82 18.77 16.17
C LYS A 171 -3.36 17.31 16.19
N VAL A 172 -2.07 17.03 15.92
CA VAL A 172 -1.52 15.67 15.89
C VAL A 172 -1.57 15.04 17.29
N ARG A 173 -2.10 13.82 17.37
CA ARG A 173 -2.25 13.02 18.59
C ARG A 173 -2.11 11.55 18.21
N GLU A 174 -0.88 11.07 18.03
CA GLU A 174 -0.65 9.69 17.63
C GLU A 174 -0.99 8.73 18.79
N PRO A 175 -1.68 7.60 18.54
CA PRO A 175 -2.04 7.02 17.24
C PRO A 175 -3.45 7.36 16.72
N GLU A 176 -4.20 8.25 17.36
CA GLU A 176 -5.55 8.59 16.93
C GLU A 176 -5.61 9.58 15.76
N VAL A 177 -4.69 10.54 15.71
CA VAL A 177 -4.69 11.64 14.74
C VAL A 177 -3.30 11.83 14.16
N TYR A 178 -3.14 11.59 12.86
CA TYR A 178 -1.88 11.78 12.15
C TYR A 178 -1.93 12.99 11.22
N LEU A 179 -0.76 13.60 11.00
CA LEU A 179 -0.62 14.63 9.98
C LEU A 179 -0.76 14.03 8.58
N PHE A 180 -1.39 14.75 7.65
CA PHE A 180 -1.46 14.39 6.24
C PHE A 180 -0.06 14.35 5.60
N LYS A 181 0.34 13.16 5.16
CA LYS A 181 1.64 12.85 4.54
C LYS A 181 1.43 12.27 3.13
N GLU A 182 2.51 12.25 2.36
CA GLU A 182 2.50 11.80 0.96
C GLU A 182 2.04 10.34 0.81
N ASN A 183 2.43 9.45 1.73
CA ASN A 183 1.98 8.06 1.73
C ASN A 183 0.47 7.89 1.94
N ILE A 184 -0.18 8.76 2.71
CA ILE A 184 -1.65 8.79 2.82
C ILE A 184 -2.26 9.20 1.48
N LEU A 185 -1.72 10.24 0.85
CA LEU A 185 -2.14 10.67 -0.48
C LEU A 185 -1.95 9.58 -1.53
N GLN A 186 -0.82 8.85 -1.50
CA GLN A 186 -0.57 7.71 -2.38
C GLN A 186 -1.68 6.66 -2.27
N THR A 187 -2.08 6.29 -1.05
CA THR A 187 -3.18 5.32 -0.87
C THR A 187 -4.51 5.86 -1.42
N LEU A 188 -4.84 7.14 -1.19
CA LEU A 188 -6.06 7.77 -1.73
C LEU A 188 -6.04 7.81 -3.27
N VAL A 189 -4.94 8.28 -3.86
CA VAL A 189 -4.73 8.35 -5.31
C VAL A 189 -4.83 6.95 -5.92
N LYS A 190 -4.20 5.93 -5.33
CA LYS A 190 -4.27 4.55 -5.81
C LYS A 190 -5.71 4.06 -5.95
N LYS A 191 -6.56 4.36 -4.96
CA LYS A 191 -7.99 4.01 -5.00
C LYS A 191 -8.75 4.75 -6.11
N LYS A 192 -8.42 6.03 -6.33
CA LYS A 192 -9.07 6.88 -7.35
C LYS A 192 -8.57 6.67 -8.78
N LEU A 193 -7.35 6.19 -8.98
CA LEU A 193 -6.81 5.95 -10.33
C LEU A 193 -7.64 4.94 -11.13
N HIS A 194 -8.28 3.97 -10.47
CA HIS A 194 -9.22 3.05 -11.11
C HIS A 194 -10.38 3.75 -11.83
N GLU A 195 -10.79 4.94 -11.38
CA GLU A 195 -11.91 5.69 -11.96
C GLU A 195 -11.51 6.38 -13.27
N ILE A 196 -10.23 6.73 -13.43
CA ILE A 196 -9.72 7.55 -14.54
C ILE A 196 -8.70 6.82 -15.44
N ILE A 197 -8.43 5.54 -15.19
CA ILE A 197 -7.43 4.77 -15.94
C ILE A 197 -7.77 4.65 -17.43
N GLY A 198 -9.05 4.61 -17.80
CA GLY A 198 -9.48 4.67 -19.21
C GLY A 198 -8.96 5.92 -19.90
N ASP A 199 -9.22 7.09 -19.30
CA ASP A 199 -8.76 8.38 -19.84
C ASP A 199 -7.22 8.47 -19.90
N ILE A 200 -6.52 7.86 -18.94
CA ILE A 200 -5.05 7.77 -18.95
C ILE A 200 -4.57 6.92 -20.13
N LEU A 201 -5.16 5.73 -20.33
CA LEU A 201 -4.80 4.81 -21.42
C LEU A 201 -5.07 5.45 -22.79
N ASP A 202 -6.22 6.09 -22.97
CA ASP A 202 -6.59 6.78 -24.20
C ASP A 202 -5.58 7.88 -24.55
N ARG A 203 -5.16 8.68 -23.57
CA ARG A 203 -4.15 9.74 -23.78
C ARG A 203 -2.76 9.20 -24.09
N LEU A 204 -2.41 8.04 -23.54
CA LEU A 204 -1.18 7.34 -23.85
C LEU A 204 -1.26 6.55 -25.17
N GLY A 205 -2.44 6.49 -25.81
CA GLY A 205 -2.67 5.76 -27.05
C GLY A 205 -2.68 4.24 -26.89
N SER A 206 -2.95 3.73 -25.69
CA SER A 206 -3.10 2.29 -25.43
C SER A 206 -4.53 1.83 -25.73
N HIS A 207 -4.65 0.61 -26.25
CA HIS A 207 -5.94 -0.07 -26.48
C HIS A 207 -6.22 -1.17 -25.44
N ASP A 208 -5.45 -1.19 -24.36
CA ASP A 208 -5.65 -2.13 -23.26
C ASP A 208 -6.98 -1.88 -22.56
N ASP A 209 -7.62 -2.96 -22.07
CA ASP A 209 -8.84 -2.83 -21.27
C ASP A 209 -8.52 -2.25 -19.89
N PRO A 210 -9.10 -1.09 -19.50
CA PRO A 210 -8.99 -0.50 -18.17
C PRO A 210 -9.19 -1.48 -17.00
N ARG A 211 -10.03 -2.50 -17.19
CA ARG A 211 -10.40 -3.49 -16.16
C ARG A 211 -9.30 -4.51 -15.89
N GLU A 212 -8.40 -4.71 -16.85
CA GLU A 212 -7.26 -5.62 -16.74
C GLU A 212 -6.10 -5.00 -15.97
N TYR A 213 -6.17 -3.71 -15.62
CA TYR A 213 -5.15 -3.07 -14.80
C TYR A 213 -5.31 -3.39 -13.30
N GLU A 214 -4.18 -3.63 -12.65
CA GLU A 214 -4.02 -3.59 -11.20
C GLU A 214 -3.09 -2.45 -10.79
N PHE A 215 -3.33 -1.89 -9.60
CA PHE A 215 -2.53 -0.82 -9.02
C PHE A 215 -1.82 -1.34 -7.78
N LEU A 216 -0.50 -1.36 -7.85
CA LEU A 216 0.37 -1.93 -6.83
C LEU A 216 0.98 -0.80 -6.01
N SER A 217 0.88 -0.91 -4.69
CA SER A 217 1.56 -0.04 -3.74
C SER A 217 3.06 -0.28 -3.83
N GLU A 218 3.71 0.72 -4.41
CA GLU A 218 5.12 0.81 -4.63
C GLU A 218 5.82 -0.32 -5.40
N ARG A 219 6.77 0.07 -6.24
CA ARG A 219 7.64 -0.86 -6.96
C ARG A 219 9.09 -0.41 -6.83
N ALA A 220 9.95 -1.29 -6.34
CA ALA A 220 11.39 -1.04 -6.37
C ALA A 220 11.91 -1.30 -7.77
N LEU A 221 12.72 -0.37 -8.24
CA LEU A 221 13.46 -0.36 -9.49
C LEU A 221 14.95 -0.21 -9.15
N MET A 222 15.84 -0.46 -10.11
CA MET A 222 17.28 -0.32 -9.90
C MET A 222 17.66 1.10 -9.52
N GLU A 223 17.04 2.11 -10.14
CA GLU A 223 17.34 3.52 -9.89
C GLU A 223 16.40 4.22 -8.90
N GLY A 224 15.43 3.52 -8.28
CA GLY A 224 14.54 4.15 -7.33
C GLY A 224 13.31 3.33 -6.93
N HIS A 225 12.30 4.00 -6.39
CA HIS A 225 11.05 3.39 -5.99
C HIS A 225 9.89 4.18 -6.57
N VAL A 226 9.08 3.52 -7.39
CA VAL A 226 7.82 4.08 -7.88
C VAL A 226 6.82 4.08 -6.74
N ASP A 227 6.05 5.14 -6.55
CA ASP A 227 5.04 5.25 -5.49
C ASP A 227 3.83 4.33 -5.74
N ILE A 228 3.29 4.33 -6.96
CA ILE A 228 2.21 3.43 -7.40
C ILE A 228 2.60 2.86 -8.75
N PHE A 229 2.48 1.55 -8.92
CA PHE A 229 2.80 0.87 -10.16
C PHE A 229 1.54 0.25 -10.74
N ALA A 230 1.05 0.81 -11.84
CA ALA A 230 -0.08 0.24 -12.58
C ALA A 230 0.44 -0.68 -13.68
N LYS A 231 -0.13 -1.88 -13.81
CA LYS A 231 0.21 -2.83 -14.87
C LYS A 231 -0.96 -3.74 -15.21
N LEU A 232 -0.85 -4.48 -16.30
CA LEU A 232 -1.78 -5.57 -16.62
C LEU A 232 -1.68 -6.67 -15.54
N ARG A 233 -2.84 -7.18 -15.09
CA ARG A 233 -2.95 -8.29 -14.14
C ARG A 233 -2.36 -9.57 -14.70
N ASN A 234 -2.74 -9.89 -15.93
CA ASN A 234 -2.31 -11.08 -16.65
C ASN A 234 -1.58 -10.67 -17.93
N PRO A 235 -0.32 -10.19 -17.83
CA PRO A 235 0.42 -9.70 -18.99
C PRO A 235 0.67 -10.83 -20.00
N ILE A 236 0.45 -10.56 -21.30
CA ILE A 236 0.78 -11.45 -22.41
C ILE A 236 1.71 -10.68 -23.36
N GLY A 237 2.96 -11.13 -23.47
CA GLY A 237 3.97 -10.53 -24.35
C GLY A 237 4.59 -9.20 -23.87
N ARG A 238 3.86 -8.39 -23.08
CA ARG A 238 4.38 -7.16 -22.42
C ARG A 238 3.71 -6.91 -21.08
N ILE A 239 4.37 -6.16 -20.19
CA ILE A 239 3.83 -5.82 -18.86
C ILE A 239 2.74 -4.74 -18.94
N GLY A 240 2.87 -3.79 -19.86
CA GLY A 240 1.95 -2.64 -19.97
C GLY A 240 2.02 -1.71 -18.76
N ALA A 241 3.22 -1.44 -18.27
CA ALA A 241 3.49 -0.69 -17.07
C ALA A 241 3.22 0.81 -17.21
N ILE A 242 2.65 1.40 -16.16
CA ILE A 242 2.54 2.83 -15.95
C ILE A 242 3.10 3.14 -14.55
N PRO A 243 4.36 3.61 -14.43
CA PRO A 243 4.84 4.16 -13.18
C PRO A 243 4.08 5.45 -12.84
N VAL A 244 3.63 5.56 -11.60
CA VAL A 244 2.92 6.73 -11.08
C VAL A 244 3.68 7.29 -9.88
N GLU A 245 4.03 8.57 -9.96
CA GLU A 245 4.66 9.32 -8.89
C GLU A 245 3.65 10.29 -8.27
N VAL A 246 3.59 10.34 -6.94
CA VAL A 246 2.63 11.18 -6.20
C VAL A 246 3.37 12.20 -5.37
N LYS A 247 2.99 13.47 -5.48
CA LYS A 247 3.63 14.55 -4.73
C LYS A 247 2.58 15.36 -3.98
N LYS A 248 2.75 15.51 -2.66
CA LYS A 248 1.82 16.30 -1.85
C LYS A 248 1.79 17.79 -2.27
N GLY A 249 2.92 18.32 -2.73
CA GLY A 249 3.07 19.74 -3.05
C GLY A 249 3.02 20.07 -4.53
N ARG A 250 3.57 21.25 -4.84
CA ARG A 250 3.85 21.68 -6.20
C ARG A 250 4.89 20.77 -6.85
N VAL A 251 4.65 20.42 -8.11
CA VAL A 251 5.54 19.57 -8.89
C VAL A 251 6.73 20.36 -9.45
N SER A 252 7.91 19.73 -9.42
CA SER A 252 9.17 20.29 -9.91
C SER A 252 9.68 19.53 -11.15
N ARG A 253 10.64 20.12 -11.88
CA ARG A 253 11.38 19.42 -12.95
C ARG A 253 12.08 18.16 -12.48
N GLY A 254 12.47 18.09 -11.20
CA GLY A 254 13.07 16.90 -10.61
C GLY A 254 12.13 15.70 -10.64
N HIS A 255 10.84 15.92 -10.38
CA HIS A 255 9.83 14.85 -10.39
C HIS A 255 9.55 14.34 -11.80
N VAL A 256 9.56 15.22 -12.81
CA VAL A 256 9.44 14.81 -14.23
C VAL A 256 10.61 13.90 -14.62
N ARG A 257 11.84 14.32 -14.29
CA ARG A 257 13.06 13.52 -14.53
C ARG A 257 13.05 12.17 -13.82
N GLN A 258 12.42 12.09 -12.65
CA GLN A 258 12.28 10.83 -11.92
C GLN A 258 11.39 9.84 -12.69
N ILE A 259 10.28 10.31 -13.27
CA ILE A 259 9.45 9.46 -14.13
C ILE A 259 10.17 9.12 -15.43
N GLU A 260 10.88 10.08 -16.06
CA GLU A 260 11.67 9.81 -17.27
C GLU A 260 12.65 8.65 -17.04
N LYS A 261 13.37 8.65 -15.92
CA LYS A 261 14.25 7.54 -15.51
C LYS A 261 13.51 6.20 -15.36
N TYR A 262 12.30 6.21 -14.81
CA TYR A 262 11.50 4.98 -14.72
C TYR A 262 11.07 4.47 -16.09
N LEU A 263 10.72 5.38 -17.02
CA LEU A 263 10.37 5.01 -18.39
C LEU A 263 11.59 4.50 -19.17
N GLU A 264 12.77 5.06 -18.91
CA GLU A 264 14.03 4.57 -19.46
C GLU A 264 14.36 3.16 -18.94
N GLU A 265 14.20 2.91 -17.64
CA GLU A 265 14.48 1.58 -17.04
C GLU A 265 13.47 0.50 -17.50
N LEU A 266 12.20 0.89 -17.72
CA LEU A 266 11.14 -0.04 -18.15
C LEU A 266 11.08 -0.24 -19.67
N GLU A 267 11.76 0.60 -20.46
CA GLU A 267 11.85 0.48 -21.92
C GLU A 267 10.50 0.18 -22.61
N GLU A 268 10.41 -0.95 -23.33
CA GLU A 268 9.22 -1.38 -24.08
C GLU A 268 8.08 -1.88 -23.19
N ASP A 269 8.36 -2.18 -21.92
CA ASP A 269 7.33 -2.59 -20.97
C ASP A 269 6.49 -1.41 -20.48
N ALA A 270 6.98 -0.17 -20.59
CA ALA A 270 6.26 1.04 -20.20
C ALA A 270 5.46 1.66 -21.34
N ILE A 271 4.16 1.87 -21.12
CA ILE A 271 3.29 2.60 -22.05
C ILE A 271 3.35 4.13 -21.84
N GLY A 272 3.76 4.56 -20.65
CA GLY A 272 3.86 5.97 -20.27
C GLY A 272 3.92 6.11 -18.74
N GLY A 273 4.04 7.34 -18.25
CA GLY A 273 4.10 7.63 -16.82
C GLY A 273 3.00 8.59 -16.37
N VAL A 274 2.72 8.63 -15.07
CA VAL A 274 1.76 9.56 -14.47
C VAL A 274 2.41 10.31 -13.33
N LEU A 275 2.25 11.64 -13.32
CA LEU A 275 2.68 12.50 -12.24
C LEU A 275 1.48 13.16 -11.59
N VAL A 276 1.23 12.83 -10.32
CA VAL A 276 0.14 13.41 -9.52
C VAL A 276 0.71 14.46 -8.58
N GLY A 277 0.09 15.64 -8.55
CA GLY A 277 0.56 16.76 -7.75
C GLY A 277 -0.52 17.79 -7.47
N LYS A 278 -0.27 18.72 -6.54
CA LYS A 278 -1.26 19.77 -6.26
C LYS A 278 -1.30 20.81 -7.38
N ASP A 279 -0.12 21.24 -7.82
CA ASP A 279 0.06 22.30 -8.80
C ASP A 279 1.21 21.99 -9.76
N PHE A 280 1.07 22.41 -11.02
CA PHE A 280 2.05 22.19 -12.10
C PHE A 280 2.41 23.50 -12.79
N PRO A 281 3.70 23.87 -12.90
CA PRO A 281 4.12 24.96 -13.78
C PRO A 281 3.79 24.65 -15.25
N ASP A 282 3.29 25.63 -16.00
CA ASP A 282 2.91 25.46 -17.41
C ASP A 282 4.06 24.95 -18.29
N THR A 283 5.30 25.35 -17.96
CA THR A 283 6.51 24.93 -18.65
C THR A 283 6.82 23.43 -18.56
N LEU A 284 6.12 22.67 -17.70
CA LEU A 284 6.30 21.22 -17.56
C LEU A 284 5.27 20.40 -18.35
N ARG A 285 4.18 21.02 -18.83
CA ARG A 285 2.99 20.31 -19.32
C ARG A 285 3.07 19.84 -20.79
N SER A 286 4.26 19.69 -21.35
CA SER A 286 4.45 19.36 -22.78
C SER A 286 5.00 17.96 -23.05
N HIS A 287 5.05 17.09 -22.04
CA HIS A 287 5.65 15.78 -22.19
C HIS A 287 4.68 14.74 -22.79
N ARG A 288 5.01 14.16 -23.94
CA ARG A 288 4.09 13.26 -24.69
C ARG A 288 3.80 11.92 -24.00
N LYS A 289 4.76 11.40 -23.22
CA LYS A 289 4.65 10.11 -22.53
C LYS A 289 4.32 10.22 -21.03
N ILE A 290 4.12 11.45 -20.52
CA ILE A 290 3.83 11.67 -19.09
C ILE A 290 2.51 12.41 -18.98
N ILE A 291 1.57 11.80 -18.27
CA ILE A 291 0.28 12.38 -17.95
C ILE A 291 0.39 13.12 -16.62
N PHE A 292 -0.02 14.38 -16.62
CA PHE A 292 -0.01 15.22 -15.43
C PHE A 292 -1.42 15.27 -14.84
N ILE A 293 -1.54 15.00 -13.54
CA ILE A 293 -2.82 14.94 -12.84
C ILE A 293 -2.78 15.88 -11.64
N SER A 294 -3.64 16.90 -11.62
CA SER A 294 -3.88 17.70 -10.43
C SER A 294 -4.79 16.95 -9.48
N TYR A 295 -4.50 17.05 -8.18
CA TYR A 295 -5.42 16.60 -7.15
C TYR A 295 -5.92 17.76 -6.30
N SER A 296 -7.17 17.67 -5.86
CA SER A 296 -7.77 18.62 -4.93
C SER A 296 -8.76 17.90 -4.02
N PHE A 297 -9.09 18.53 -2.89
CA PHE A 297 -10.15 18.05 -2.01
C PHE A 297 -11.30 19.05 -2.02
N ALA A 298 -12.50 18.62 -2.42
CA ALA A 298 -13.68 19.47 -2.41
C ALA A 298 -14.24 19.62 -1.00
N GLY A 299 -14.58 20.85 -0.62
CA GLY A 299 -15.30 21.12 0.63
C GLY A 299 -14.52 20.88 1.92
N LEU A 300 -13.21 20.61 1.85
CA LEU A 300 -12.37 20.46 3.04
C LEU A 300 -11.72 21.79 3.43
N ASP A 301 -11.84 22.17 4.70
CA ASP A 301 -11.02 23.22 5.30
C ASP A 301 -9.81 22.60 6.02
N PRO A 302 -8.56 22.87 5.59
CA PRO A 302 -7.38 22.39 6.29
C PRO A 302 -7.31 22.78 7.79
N ALA A 303 -7.98 23.85 8.22
CA ALA A 303 -8.01 24.33 9.61
C ALA A 303 -9.06 23.63 10.49
N GLU A 304 -10.03 22.94 9.88
CA GLU A 304 -11.08 22.19 10.58
C GLU A 304 -10.54 20.96 11.32
N ASP A 305 -11.45 20.26 12.00
CA ASP A 305 -11.12 19.08 12.80
C ASP A 305 -10.59 17.91 11.95
N PRO A 306 -9.87 16.97 12.57
CA PRO A 306 -9.30 15.84 11.85
C PRO A 306 -10.36 15.00 11.12
N TYR A 307 -10.08 14.66 9.87
CA TYR A 307 -10.98 13.97 8.93
C TYR A 307 -10.85 12.46 9.00
N ASP A 308 -11.92 11.72 8.70
CA ASP A 308 -11.80 10.30 8.40
C ASP A 308 -11.10 10.07 7.06
N TYR A 309 -10.50 8.89 6.91
CA TYR A 309 -9.90 8.50 5.64
C TYR A 309 -10.93 8.45 4.50
N ASP A 310 -12.14 7.95 4.79
CA ASP A 310 -13.18 7.81 3.77
C ASP A 310 -13.72 9.17 3.33
N ASP A 311 -13.87 10.15 4.24
CA ASP A 311 -14.21 11.54 3.90
C ASP A 311 -13.16 12.16 2.96
N LEU A 312 -11.86 11.91 3.23
CA LEU A 312 -10.77 12.34 2.34
C LEU A 312 -10.85 11.64 0.98
N LEU A 313 -11.19 10.36 0.94
CA LEU A 313 -11.30 9.61 -0.31
C LEU A 313 -12.46 10.11 -1.17
N GLU A 314 -13.62 10.39 -0.56
CA GLU A 314 -14.81 10.89 -1.24
C GLU A 314 -14.61 12.31 -1.78
N SER A 315 -13.94 13.16 -1.01
CA SER A 315 -13.63 14.54 -1.40
C SER A 315 -12.46 14.67 -2.38
N LEU A 316 -11.64 13.62 -2.55
CA LEU A 316 -10.49 13.65 -3.47
C LEU A 316 -10.95 13.63 -4.94
N HIS A 317 -10.61 14.70 -5.65
CA HIS A 317 -10.78 14.81 -7.10
C HIS A 317 -9.43 14.76 -7.81
N LEU A 318 -9.38 13.98 -8.89
CA LEU A 318 -8.25 13.89 -9.80
C LEU A 318 -8.64 14.49 -11.15
N GLU A 319 -7.87 15.46 -11.64
CA GLU A 319 -8.10 16.11 -12.93
C GLU A 319 -6.89 15.90 -13.84
N ILE A 320 -7.11 15.30 -15.01
CA ILE A 320 -6.04 15.11 -15.99
C ILE A 320 -5.81 16.41 -16.76
N LEU A 321 -4.66 17.02 -16.53
CA LEU A 321 -4.24 18.27 -17.15
C LEU A 321 -3.99 18.06 -18.65
N ARG A 322 -4.34 19.07 -19.45
CA ARG A 322 -4.11 19.08 -20.89
C ARG A 322 -2.67 19.40 -21.28
#